data_AF-A0A9D2BZT5-F1
#
_entry.id   AF-A0A9D2BZT5-F1
#
_cell.length_a   1.000
_cell.length_b   1.000
_cell.length_c   1.000
_cell.angle_alpha   90.00
_cell.angle_beta   90.00
_cell.angle_gamma   90.00
#
_symmetry.space_group_name_H-M   'P 1'
#
loop_
_entity.id
_entity.type
_entity.pdbx_description
1 polymer ?
#
loop_
_entity_poly.entity_id
_entity_poly.type
_entity_poly.pdbx_seq_one_letter_code
_entity_poly.pdbx_strand_id
1 'polypeptide(L)'
;MREGFLALAGAFFLTVVLEGGAVFLLTRKGRPVYVSFLCNLLTNPAANALVAGAVLWLGEGAYFPCLLAVELAVVGAEAWVWRLLLGFPWNRALGWSAGLNAFSCLAGLVIF
;
A
#
# COMPACT_ATOMS: atom_id res chain seq x y z
N MET A 1 14.61 10.71 -15.58
CA MET A 1 14.74 10.72 -14.10
C MET A 1 13.75 11.65 -13.41
N ARG A 2 13.65 12.94 -13.80
CA ARG A 2 12.76 13.91 -13.14
C ARG A 2 11.26 13.54 -13.24
N GLU A 3 10.81 13.06 -14.39
CA GLU A 3 9.42 12.69 -14.62
C GLU A 3 8.99 11.42 -13.86
N GLY A 4 9.84 10.38 -13.85
CA GLY A 4 9.57 9.16 -13.09
C GLY A 4 9.50 9.40 -11.57
N PHE A 5 10.32 10.32 -11.04
CA PHE A 5 10.24 10.70 -9.63
C PHE A 5 8.94 11.43 -9.29
N LEU A 6 8.49 12.34 -10.17
CA LEU A 6 7.21 13.05 -9.99
C LEU A 6 6.02 12.10 -10.06
N ALA A 7 6.07 11.10 -10.95
CA ALA A 7 5.03 10.06 -11.03
C ALA A 7 4.97 9.21 -9.76
N LEU A 8 6.11 8.77 -9.23
CA LEU A 8 6.18 8.03 -7.96
C LEU A 8 5.68 8.86 -6.77
N ALA A 9 6.08 10.12 -6.68
CA ALA A 9 5.65 11.03 -5.63
C ALA A 9 4.14 11.33 -5.72
N GLY A 10 3.62 11.51 -6.94
CA GLY A 10 2.19 11.71 -7.19
C GLY A 10 1.37 10.48 -6.83
N ALA A 11 1.80 9.29 -7.25
CA ALA A 11 1.17 8.02 -6.88
C ALA A 11 1.17 7.83 -5.36
N PHE A 12 2.33 8.02 -4.70
CA PHE A 12 2.43 7.94 -3.24
C PHE A 12 1.48 8.91 -2.53
N PHE A 13 1.45 10.17 -2.95
CA PHE A 13 0.59 11.18 -2.34
C PHE A 13 -0.89 10.83 -2.51
N LEU A 14 -1.26 10.36 -3.70
CA LEU A 14 -2.61 9.90 -3.98
C LEU A 14 -3.01 8.74 -3.06
N THR A 15 -2.14 7.73 -2.89
CA THR A 15 -2.38 6.61 -1.99
C THR A 15 -2.56 7.06 -0.55
N VAL A 16 -1.68 7.95 -0.06
CA VAL A 16 -1.77 8.51 1.29
C VAL A 16 -3.08 9.27 1.51
N VAL A 17 -3.53 10.06 0.53
CA VAL A 17 -4.79 10.81 0.63
C VAL A 17 -5.98 9.86 0.60
N LEU A 18 -5.98 8.87 -0.28
CA LEU A 18 -7.07 7.90 -0.43
C LEU A 18 -7.20 7.00 0.79
N GLU A 19 -6.12 6.35 1.22
CA GLU A 19 -6.13 5.45 2.37
C GLU A 19 -6.29 6.21 3.68
N GLY A 20 -5.55 7.31 3.85
CA GLY A 20 -5.66 8.15 5.02
C GLY A 20 -7.06 8.73 5.16
N GLY A 21 -7.67 9.16 4.05
CA GLY A 21 -9.06 9.61 3.99
C GLY A 21 -10.05 8.50 4.35
N ALA A 22 -9.90 7.30 3.77
CA ALA A 22 -10.75 6.15 4.07
C ALA A 22 -10.67 5.77 5.56
N VAL A 23 -9.46 5.67 6.12
CA VAL A 23 -9.25 5.41 7.55
C VAL A 23 -9.82 6.52 8.42
N PHE A 24 -9.67 7.79 8.02
CA PHE A 24 -10.24 8.90 8.77
C PHE A 24 -11.77 8.85 8.78
N LEU A 25 -12.41 8.59 7.65
CA LEU A 25 -13.86 8.49 7.55
C LEU A 25 -14.42 7.34 8.41
N LEU A 26 -13.73 6.19 8.42
CA LEU A 26 -14.14 5.01 9.18
C LEU A 26 -13.92 5.16 10.68
N THR A 27 -12.83 5.81 11.10
CA THR A 27 -12.42 5.83 12.52
C THR A 27 -12.70 7.14 13.22
N ARG A 28 -12.77 8.23 12.47
CA ARG A 28 -12.78 9.63 12.96
C ARG A 28 -11.64 9.95 13.93
N LYS A 29 -10.52 9.23 13.87
CA LYS A 29 -9.37 9.37 14.78
C LYS A 29 -8.08 9.59 13.99
N GLY A 30 -7.21 10.48 14.48
CA GLY A 30 -5.93 10.77 13.83
C GLY A 30 -4.87 9.67 13.98
N ARG A 31 -4.87 8.93 15.09
CA ARG A 31 -3.85 7.89 15.35
C ARG A 31 -3.88 6.74 14.31
N PRO A 32 -5.04 6.17 13.93
CA PRO A 32 -5.10 5.20 12.84
C PRO A 32 -4.64 5.75 11.49
N VAL A 33 -4.97 7.01 11.18
CA VAL A 33 -4.54 7.69 9.94
C VAL A 33 -3.02 7.83 9.91
N TYR A 34 -2.41 8.22 11.03
CA TYR A 34 -0.96 8.30 11.14
C TYR A 34 -0.28 6.94 10.94
N VAL A 35 -0.83 5.87 11.52
CA VAL A 35 -0.31 4.51 11.31
C VAL A 35 -0.44 4.08 9.84
N SER A 36 -1.58 4.37 9.19
CA SER A 36 -1.77 4.13 7.75
C SER A 36 -0.74 4.89 6.90
N PHE A 37 -0.46 6.15 7.23
CA PHE A 37 0.58 6.93 6.56
C PHE A 37 1.97 6.30 6.71
N LEU A 38 2.35 5.88 7.93
CA LEU A 38 3.63 5.23 8.17
C LEU A 38 3.76 3.90 7.41
N CYS A 39 2.68 3.11 7.35
CA CYS A 39 2.64 1.90 6.55
C CYS A 39 2.93 2.23 5.08
N ASN A 40 2.13 3.11 4.47
CA ASN A 40 2.29 3.52 3.08
C ASN A 40 3.69 4.07 2.75
N LEU A 41 4.27 4.85 3.68
CA LEU A 41 5.61 5.43 3.51
C LEU A 41 6.70 4.34 3.40
N LEU A 42 6.50 3.22 4.09
CA LEU A 42 7.44 2.10 4.09
C LEU A 42 7.14 1.11 2.96
N THR A 43 5.87 0.71 2.81
CA THR A 43 5.47 -0.41 1.98
C THR A 43 5.40 -0.05 0.51
N ASN A 44 4.86 1.10 0.12
CA ASN A 44 4.71 1.45 -1.29
C ASN A 44 6.05 1.61 -2.03
N PRO A 45 7.06 2.35 -1.52
CA PRO A 45 8.35 2.43 -2.18
C PRO A 45 9.07 1.07 -2.26
N ALA A 46 8.98 0.28 -1.18
CA ALA A 46 9.58 -1.05 -1.13
C ALA A 46 8.91 -2.02 -2.12
N ALA A 47 7.58 -2.03 -2.17
CA ALA A 47 6.79 -2.85 -3.08
C ALA A 47 7.10 -2.52 -4.54
N ASN A 48 7.08 -1.24 -4.90
CA ASN A 48 7.42 -0.78 -6.24
C ASN A 48 8.84 -1.16 -6.65
N ALA A 49 9.81 -1.03 -5.75
CA ALA A 49 11.20 -1.43 -6.02
C ALA A 49 11.34 -2.95 -6.22
N LEU A 50 10.64 -3.75 -5.40
CA LEU A 50 10.64 -5.21 -5.51
C LEU A 50 10.00 -5.68 -6.82
N VAL A 51 8.85 -5.14 -7.18
CA VAL A 51 8.17 -5.46 -8.44
C VAL A 51 9.04 -5.06 -9.64
N ALA A 52 9.60 -3.84 -9.63
CA ALA A 52 10.49 -3.40 -10.70
C ALA A 52 11.71 -4.32 -10.85
N GLY A 53 12.38 -4.69 -9.74
CA GLY A 53 13.51 -5.60 -9.76
C GLY A 53 13.14 -7.00 -10.26
N ALA A 54 11.99 -7.54 -9.83
CA ALA A 54 11.52 -8.86 -10.25
C ALA A 54 11.18 -8.88 -11.75
N VAL A 55 10.52 -7.85 -12.26
CA VAL A 55 10.15 -7.73 -13.67
C VAL A 55 11.37 -7.54 -14.57
N LEU A 56 12.37 -6.79 -14.10
CA LEU A 56 13.65 -6.67 -14.82
C LEU A 56 14.36 -8.02 -14.97
N TRP A 57 14.13 -8.96 -14.05
CA TRP A 57 14.80 -10.27 -14.07
C TRP A 57 13.98 -11.36 -14.78
N LEU A 58 12.66 -11.35 -14.62
CA LEU A 58 11.75 -12.38 -15.13
C LEU A 58 11.06 -12.00 -16.45
N GLY A 59 11.15 -10.73 -16.86
CA GLY A 59 10.48 -10.18 -18.04
C GLY A 59 9.08 -9.61 -17.75
N GLU A 60 8.55 -8.84 -18.71
CA GLU A 60 7.29 -8.09 -18.57
C GLU A 60 6.07 -8.96 -18.25
N GLY A 61 6.04 -10.20 -18.76
CA GLY A 61 4.96 -11.16 -18.49
C GLY A 61 4.83 -11.56 -17.01
N ALA A 62 5.87 -11.31 -16.20
CA ALA A 62 5.86 -11.56 -14.77
C ALA A 62 5.27 -10.41 -13.93
N TYR A 63 4.91 -9.27 -14.54
CA TYR A 63 4.45 -8.08 -13.81
C TYR A 63 3.29 -8.37 -12.86
N PHE A 64 2.17 -8.89 -13.37
CA PHE A 64 0.99 -9.18 -12.56
C PHE A 64 1.22 -10.21 -11.44
N PRO A 65 1.86 -11.38 -11.70
CA PRO A 65 2.12 -12.33 -10.62
C PRO A 65 3.11 -11.79 -9.58
N CYS A 66 4.13 -11.01 -9.97
CA CYS A 66 5.04 -10.36 -9.04
C CYS A 66 4.33 -9.30 -8.20
N LEU A 67 3.50 -8.46 -8.84
CA LEU A 67 2.70 -7.45 -8.15
C LEU A 67 1.79 -8.11 -7.11
N LEU A 68 1.03 -9.13 -7.50
CA LEU A 68 0.13 -9.84 -6.58
C LEU A 68 0.88 -10.45 -5.38
N ALA A 69 2.02 -11.09 -5.61
CA ALA A 69 2.82 -11.69 -4.54
C ALA A 69 3.36 -10.64 -3.56
N VAL A 70 3.83 -9.50 -4.08
CA VAL A 70 4.33 -8.39 -3.27
C VAL A 70 3.20 -7.74 -2.47
N GLU A 71 2.04 -7.50 -3.08
CA GLU A 71 0.88 -6.91 -2.37
C GLU A 71 0.40 -7.82 -1.24
N LEU A 72 0.35 -9.13 -1.44
CA LEU A 72 0.01 -10.07 -0.35
C LEU A 72 1.01 -10.00 0.82
N ALA A 73 2.30 -9.84 0.51
CA ALA A 73 3.33 -9.68 1.54
C ALA A 73 3.17 -8.34 2.28
N VAL A 74 2.89 -7.25 1.55
CA VAL A 74 2.57 -5.93 2.11
C VAL A 74 1.36 -6.01 3.04
N VAL A 75 0.28 -6.65 2.61
CA VAL A 75 -0.94 -6.80 3.41
C VAL A 75 -0.64 -7.48 4.75
N GLY A 76 0.17 -8.53 4.75
CA GLY A 76 0.61 -9.20 5.97
C GLY A 76 1.48 -8.31 6.87
N ALA A 77 2.46 -7.61 6.28
CA ALA A 77 3.35 -6.71 7.01
C ALA A 77 2.60 -5.54 7.65
N GLU A 78 1.71 -4.90 6.91
CA GLU A 78 0.89 -3.81 7.45
C GLU A 78 -0.04 -4.33 8.54
N ALA A 79 -0.75 -5.44 8.33
CA ALA A 79 -1.65 -6.00 9.35
C ALA A 79 -0.90 -6.28 10.66
N TRP A 80 0.36 -6.72 10.58
CA TRP A 80 1.22 -6.87 11.74
C TRP A 80 1.49 -5.51 12.44
N VAL A 81 1.84 -4.46 11.68
CA VAL A 81 2.05 -3.09 12.20
C VAL A 81 0.78 -2.54 12.85
N TRP A 82 -0.38 -2.69 12.21
CA TRP A 82 -1.69 -2.31 12.74
C TRP A 82 -1.98 -2.99 14.08
N ARG A 83 -1.68 -4.29 14.19
CA ARG A 83 -1.81 -5.05 15.43
C ARG A 83 -0.87 -4.52 16.53
N LEU A 84 0.40 -4.31 16.20
CA LEU A 84 1.40 -3.82 17.16
C LEU A 84 1.08 -2.40 17.69
N LEU A 85 0.75 -1.47 16.79
CA LEU A 85 0.65 -0.05 17.14
C LEU A 85 -0.74 0.40 17.61
N LEU A 86 -1.80 -0.29 17.17
CA LEU A 86 -3.19 0.02 17.52
C LEU A 86 -3.89 -1.07 18.34
N GLY A 87 -3.23 -2.20 18.58
CA GLY A 87 -3.79 -3.30 19.38
C GLY A 87 -4.95 -4.03 18.68
N PHE A 88 -5.05 -3.95 17.35
CA PHE A 88 -6.14 -4.57 16.61
C PHE A 88 -6.05 -6.11 16.64
N PRO A 89 -7.18 -6.81 16.75
CA PRO A 89 -7.20 -8.26 16.55
C PRO A 89 -6.86 -8.59 15.10
N TRP A 90 -6.28 -9.77 14.86
CA TRP A 90 -5.76 -10.18 13.55
C TRP A 90 -6.78 -10.07 12.41
N ASN A 91 -8.01 -10.49 12.67
CA ASN A 91 -9.13 -10.40 11.71
C ASN A 91 -9.38 -8.95 11.24
N ARG A 92 -9.38 -7.99 12.17
CA ARG A 92 -9.58 -6.57 11.85
C ARG A 92 -8.36 -5.98 11.16
N ALA A 93 -7.15 -6.31 11.63
CA ALA A 93 -5.91 -5.80 11.06
C ALA A 93 -5.71 -6.27 9.61
N LEU A 94 -5.94 -7.56 9.33
CA LEU A 94 -5.90 -8.11 7.98
C LEU A 94 -7.01 -7.53 7.09
N GLY A 95 -8.24 -7.42 7.60
CA GLY A 95 -9.34 -6.85 6.83
C GLY A 95 -9.10 -5.40 6.43
N TRP A 96 -8.51 -4.59 7.31
CA TRP A 96 -8.19 -3.20 7.00
C TRP A 96 -7.02 -3.08 6.04
N SER A 97 -5.93 -3.81 6.32
CA SER A 97 -4.76 -3.84 5.46
C SER A 97 -5.13 -4.29 4.03
N ALA A 98 -5.84 -5.41 3.89
CA ALA A 98 -6.30 -5.91 2.60
C ALA A 98 -7.29 -4.95 1.92
N GLY A 99 -8.22 -4.37 2.67
CA GLY A 99 -9.23 -3.46 2.13
C GLY A 99 -8.62 -2.16 1.59
N LEU A 100 -7.67 -1.57 2.33
CA LEU A 100 -6.98 -0.35 1.92
C LEU A 100 -6.07 -0.60 0.73
N ASN A 101 -5.26 -1.66 0.79
CA ASN A 101 -4.36 -2.03 -0.28
C ASN A 101 -5.13 -2.38 -1.57
N ALA A 102 -6.23 -3.12 -1.48
CA ALA A 102 -7.11 -3.39 -2.62
C ALA A 102 -7.76 -2.11 -3.18
N PHE A 103 -8.20 -1.19 -2.30
CA PHE A 103 -8.77 0.08 -2.71
C PHE A 103 -7.77 0.94 -3.48
N SER A 104 -6.53 1.02 -2.99
CA SER A 104 -5.44 1.74 -3.64
C SER A 104 -4.98 1.10 -4.94
N CYS A 105 -4.90 -0.23 -4.99
CA CYS A 105 -4.59 -0.96 -6.22
C CYS A 105 -5.64 -0.72 -7.31
N LEU A 106 -6.93 -0.80 -6.95
CA LEU A 106 -8.02 -0.48 -7.87
C LEU A 106 -7.99 0.99 -8.32
N ALA A 107 -7.70 1.92 -7.39
CA ALA A 107 -7.54 3.33 -7.76
C ALA A 107 -6.37 3.52 -8.75
N GLY A 108 -5.26 2.81 -8.54
CA GLY A 108 -4.13 2.78 -9.46
C GLY A 108 -4.53 2.32 -10.87
N LEU A 109 -5.25 1.19 -10.97
CA LEU A 109 -5.72 0.64 -12.25
C LEU A 109 -6.75 1.50 -12.99
N VAL A 110 -7.50 2.34 -12.29
CA VAL A 110 -8.50 3.23 -12.90
C VAL A 110 -7.87 4.54 -13.37
N ILE A 111 -6.79 4.99 -12.71
CA ILE A 111 -6.18 6.30 -12.94
C ILE A 111 -4.99 6.22 -13.92
N PHE A 112 -4.31 5.08 -14.00
CA PHE A 112 -3.13 4.83 -14.83
C PHE A 112 -3.36 3.68 -15.80
#